data_AF-A0A651F5H0-F1
#
_entry.id   AF-A0A651F5H0-F1
#
_cell.length_a   1.000
_cell.length_b   1.000
_cell.length_c   1.000
_cell.angle_alpha   90.00
_cell.angle_beta   90.00
_cell.angle_gamma   90.00
#
_symmetry.space_group_name_H-M   'P 1'
#
loop_
_entity.id
_entity.type
_entity.pdbx_description
1 polymer ?
#
loop_
_entity_poly.entity_id
_entity_poly.type
_entity_poly.pdbx_seq_one_letter_code
_entity_poly.pdbx_strand_id
1 'polypeptide(L)'
;KETREDHSAVMNTMIRLYSGARDAQRKQAMAFELSDFDLRLLRYGALFESRFMDLSVAIPVEKALDLGWRTMAECFSPEELLVRRNLIDKYYPRAAA
;
A
#
# COMPACT_ATOMS: atom_id res chain seq x y z
N LYS A 1 -9.42 -10.25 -20.93
CA LYS A 1 -8.38 -10.83 -20.03
C LYS A 1 -8.70 -10.33 -18.64
N GLU A 2 -9.29 -11.17 -17.79
CA GLU A 2 -9.46 -10.83 -16.37
C GLU A 2 -8.16 -11.18 -15.64
N THR A 3 -7.64 -10.22 -14.87
CA THR A 3 -6.54 -10.43 -13.92
C THR A 3 -7.06 -11.15 -12.67
N ARG A 4 -6.19 -11.39 -11.67
CA ARG A 4 -6.59 -11.87 -10.34
C ARG A 4 -7.72 -11.01 -9.73
N GLU A 5 -8.60 -11.64 -8.96
CA GLU A 5 -9.85 -11.05 -8.43
C GLU A 5 -9.65 -9.82 -7.53
N ASP A 6 -8.47 -9.69 -6.91
CA ASP A 6 -8.12 -8.60 -5.99
C ASP A 6 -7.47 -7.41 -6.70
N HIS A 7 -7.21 -7.49 -8.01
CA HIS A 7 -6.45 -6.48 -8.74
C HIS A 7 -7.00 -5.06 -8.54
N SER A 8 -8.30 -4.86 -8.76
CA SER A 8 -8.93 -3.54 -8.59
C SER A 8 -8.87 -3.07 -7.13
N ALA A 9 -9.09 -3.97 -6.17
CA ALA A 9 -9.05 -3.63 -4.75
C ALA A 9 -7.66 -3.21 -4.29
N VAL A 10 -6.62 -3.96 -4.69
CA VAL A 10 -5.22 -3.67 -4.38
C VAL A 10 -4.81 -2.34 -4.99
N MET A 11 -5.04 -2.13 -6.29
CA MET A 11 -4.64 -0.89 -6.97
C MET A 11 -5.32 0.34 -6.37
N ASN A 12 -6.64 0.28 -6.13
CA ASN A 12 -7.38 1.40 -5.54
C ASN A 12 -6.86 1.74 -4.13
N THR A 13 -6.63 0.74 -3.29
CA THR A 13 -6.09 0.96 -1.94
C THR A 13 -4.67 1.51 -2.00
N MET A 14 -3.82 0.98 -2.89
CA MET A 14 -2.44 1.45 -3.02
C MET A 14 -2.36 2.93 -3.42
N ILE A 15 -3.18 3.35 -4.39
CA ILE A 15 -3.24 4.75 -4.84
C ILE A 15 -3.82 5.65 -3.74
N ARG A 16 -4.87 5.20 -3.03
CA ARG A 16 -5.44 5.94 -1.89
C ARG A 16 -4.40 6.20 -0.80
N LEU A 17 -3.66 5.17 -0.40
CA LEU A 17 -2.60 5.30 0.60
C LEU A 17 -1.46 6.19 0.11
N TYR A 18 -1.10 6.10 -1.18
CA TYR A 18 -0.06 6.96 -1.76
C TYR A 18 -0.48 8.44 -1.79
N SER A 19 -1.74 8.72 -2.12
CA SER A 19 -2.29 10.08 -1.99
C SER A 19 -2.20 10.59 -0.56
N GLY A 20 -2.57 9.77 0.43
CA GLY A 20 -2.42 10.12 1.84
C GLY A 20 -0.96 10.38 2.22
N ALA A 21 0.00 9.61 1.68
CA ALA A 21 1.42 9.83 1.89
C ALA A 21 1.89 11.19 1.32
N ARG A 22 1.38 11.60 0.16
CA ARG A 22 1.65 12.94 -0.39
C ARG A 22 1.12 14.06 0.50
N ASP A 23 -0.07 13.89 1.07
CA ASP A 23 -0.63 14.87 1.98
C ASP A 23 0.15 14.93 3.30
N ALA A 24 0.57 13.78 3.85
CA ALA A 24 1.44 13.71 5.02
C ALA A 24 2.81 14.37 4.76
N GLN A 25 3.38 14.22 3.56
CA GLN A 25 4.61 14.91 3.17
C GLN A 25 4.43 16.42 3.12
N ARG A 26 3.30 16.91 2.60
CA ARG A 26 3.00 18.35 2.61
C ARG A 26 2.92 18.87 4.05
N LYS A 27 2.23 18.14 4.95
CA LYS A 27 2.18 18.49 6.37
C LYS A 27 3.59 18.58 6.97
N GLN A 28 4.43 17.58 6.71
CA GLN A 28 5.82 17.55 7.17
C GLN A 28 6.64 18.74 6.65
N ALA A 29 6.52 19.06 5.36
CA ALA A 29 7.24 20.18 4.74
C ALA A 29 6.81 21.54 5.31
N MET A 30 5.57 21.66 5.76
CA MET A 30 5.04 22.84 6.43
C MET A 30 5.29 22.84 7.95
N ALA A 31 6.06 21.88 8.47
CA ALA A 31 6.36 21.70 9.89
C ALA A 31 5.12 21.54 10.79
N PHE A 32 4.03 21.00 10.26
CA PHE A 32 2.88 20.59 11.07
C PHE A 32 3.18 19.31 11.85
N GLU A 33 2.52 19.14 12.99
CA GLU A 33 2.55 17.88 13.74
C GLU A 33 1.99 16.73 12.90
N LEU A 34 2.67 15.59 12.96
CA LEU A 34 2.29 14.38 12.25
C LEU A 34 1.69 13.38 13.23
N SER A 35 0.54 12.80 12.87
CA SER A 35 -0.01 11.67 13.59
C SER A 35 0.80 10.39 13.33
N ASP A 36 0.63 9.38 14.17
CA ASP A 36 1.20 8.04 13.92
C ASP A 36 0.77 7.48 12.55
N PHE A 37 -0.46 7.78 12.13
CA PHE A 37 -0.97 7.38 10.82
C PHE A 37 -0.25 8.12 9.69
N ASP A 38 0.00 9.43 9.83
CA ASP A 38 0.80 10.20 8.88
C ASP A 38 2.22 9.61 8.75
N LEU A 39 2.85 9.25 9.87
CA LEU A 39 4.18 8.61 9.86
C LEU A 39 4.17 7.26 9.11
N ARG A 40 3.14 6.43 9.30
CA ARG A 40 2.98 5.17 8.55
C ARG A 40 2.70 5.41 7.07
N LEU A 41 1.93 6.44 6.72
CA LEU A 41 1.72 6.88 5.33
C LEU A 41 3.03 7.33 4.68
N LEU A 42 3.86 8.11 5.36
CA LEU A 42 5.18 8.52 4.86
C LEU A 42 6.06 7.30 4.54
N ARG A 43 6.12 6.33 5.48
CA ARG A 43 6.85 5.07 5.27
C ARG A 43 6.28 4.29 4.08
N TYR A 44 4.96 4.14 3.99
CA TYR A 44 4.30 3.48 2.87
C TYR A 44 4.63 4.15 1.54
N GLY A 45 4.60 5.50 1.49
CA GLY A 45 4.88 6.27 0.28
C GLY A 45 6.29 6.01 -0.26
N ALA A 46 7.30 5.99 0.63
CA ALA A 46 8.67 5.67 0.26
C ALA A 46 8.81 4.23 -0.28
N LEU A 47 8.17 3.26 0.38
CA LEU A 47 8.16 1.88 -0.10
C LEU A 47 7.46 1.75 -1.46
N PHE A 48 6.34 2.45 -1.65
CA PHE A 48 5.57 2.42 -2.88
C PHE A 48 6.40 2.96 -4.07
N GLU A 49 7.06 4.11 -3.90
CA GLU A 49 7.95 4.66 -4.94
C GLU A 49 9.08 3.68 -5.27
N SER A 50 9.78 3.14 -4.26
CA SER A 50 10.90 2.22 -4.48
C SER A 50 10.52 0.90 -5.15
N ARG A 51 9.27 0.44 -4.98
CA ARG A 51 8.81 -0.88 -5.44
C ARG A 51 8.02 -0.82 -6.74
N PHE A 52 7.29 0.26 -7.00
CA PHE A 52 6.30 0.33 -8.08
C PHE A 52 6.53 1.47 -9.09
N MET A 53 7.39 2.45 -8.80
CA MET A 53 7.66 3.56 -9.71
C MET A 53 8.96 3.40 -10.51
N ASP A 54 9.75 2.36 -10.22
CA ASP A 54 10.92 2.02 -11.04
C ASP A 54 10.50 1.34 -12.34
N LEU A 55 10.55 2.09 -13.44
CA LEU A 55 10.17 1.64 -14.79
C LEU A 55 11.17 0.64 -15.40
N SER A 56 12.33 0.42 -14.77
CA SER A 56 13.32 -0.57 -15.24
C SER A 56 12.96 -2.01 -14.84
N VAL A 57 12.01 -2.19 -13.94
CA VAL A 57 11.68 -3.49 -13.36
C VAL A 57 10.46 -4.12 -14.06
N ALA A 58 10.69 -5.21 -14.80
CA ALA A 58 9.62 -6.00 -15.39
C ALA A 58 9.12 -7.08 -14.41
N ILE A 59 8.07 -6.77 -13.64
CA ILE A 59 7.44 -7.74 -12.72
C ILE A 59 6.10 -8.23 -13.32
N PRO A 60 5.83 -9.56 -13.33
CA PRO A 60 4.49 -10.08 -13.64
C PRO A 60 3.41 -9.52 -12.71
N VAL A 61 2.21 -9.31 -13.23
CA VAL A 61 1.11 -8.67 -12.49
C VAL A 61 0.78 -9.40 -11.19
N GLU A 62 0.79 -10.72 -11.16
CA GLU A 62 0.50 -11.52 -9.97
C GLU A 62 1.51 -11.26 -8.85
N LYS A 63 2.80 -11.18 -9.21
CA LYS A 63 3.87 -10.85 -8.27
C LYS A 63 3.78 -9.40 -7.80
N ALA A 64 3.36 -8.47 -8.67
CA ALA A 64 3.13 -7.08 -8.30
C ALA A 64 1.97 -6.95 -7.30
N LEU A 65 0.89 -7.73 -7.47
CA LEU A 65 -0.23 -7.75 -6.53
C LEU A 65 0.18 -8.30 -5.16
N ASP A 66 0.97 -9.38 -5.11
CA ASP A 66 1.52 -9.92 -3.86
C ASP A 66 2.45 -8.91 -3.17
N LEU A 67 3.29 -8.23 -3.95
CA LEU A 67 4.14 -7.15 -3.44
C LEU A 67 3.29 -5.99 -2.91
N GLY A 68 2.17 -5.67 -3.54
CA GLY A 68 1.23 -4.65 -3.09
C GLY A 68 0.68 -4.98 -1.71
N TRP A 69 0.18 -6.20 -1.52
CA TRP A 69 -0.29 -6.68 -0.22
C TRP A 69 0.79 -6.64 0.86
N ARG A 70 2.01 -7.09 0.55
CA ARG A 70 3.15 -7.02 1.49
C ARG A 70 3.48 -5.59 1.88
N THR A 71 3.55 -4.69 0.90
CA THR A 71 3.86 -3.26 1.14
C THR A 71 2.84 -2.59 2.04
N MET A 72 1.55 -2.87 1.81
CA MET A 72 0.47 -2.38 2.66
C MET A 72 0.54 -2.97 4.07
N ALA A 73 0.75 -4.29 4.19
CA ALA A 73 0.81 -4.99 5.48
C ALA A 73 2.03 -4.61 6.34
N GLU A 74 3.13 -4.20 5.71
CA GLU A 74 4.28 -3.65 6.43
C GLU A 74 3.95 -2.35 7.17
N CYS A 75 2.93 -1.61 6.73
CA CYS A 75 2.61 -0.27 7.25
C CYS A 75 1.24 -0.15 7.92
N PHE A 76 0.29 -1.05 7.63
CA PHE A 76 -1.10 -0.92 8.06
C PHE A 76 -1.70 -2.28 8.42
N SER A 77 -2.56 -2.29 9.43
CA SER A 77 -3.37 -3.46 9.79
C SER A 77 -4.43 -3.74 8.71
N PRO A 78 -4.97 -4.97 8.66
CA PRO A 78 -6.04 -5.31 7.72
C PRO A 78 -7.26 -4.38 7.80
N GLU A 79 -7.60 -3.93 9.01
CA GLU A 79 -8.76 -3.07 9.29
C GLU A 79 -8.55 -1.65 8.74
N GLU A 80 -7.31 -1.16 8.71
CA GLU A 80 -6.95 0.16 8.16
C GLU A 80 -7.01 0.21 6.62
N LEU A 81 -6.98 -0.94 5.94
CA LEU A 81 -6.96 -1.00 4.47
C LEU A 81 -8.33 -0.75 3.83
N LEU A 82 -9.42 -0.88 4.57
CA LEU A 82 -10.79 -0.69 4.07
C LEU A 82 -11.11 -1.56 2.83
N VAL A 83 -10.48 -2.74 2.74
CA VAL A 83 -10.72 -3.72 1.68
C VAL A 83 -11.72 -4.76 2.16
N ARG A 84 -12.52 -5.32 1.22
CA ARG A 84 -13.49 -6.39 1.53
C ARG A 84 -12.81 -7.55 2.26
N ARG A 85 -13.46 -8.03 3.32
CA ARG A 85 -12.90 -9.04 4.24
C ARG A 85 -12.49 -10.33 3.54
N ASN A 86 -13.25 -10.79 2.55
CA ASN A 86 -12.91 -11.99 1.77
C ASN A 86 -11.56 -11.89 1.04
N LEU A 87 -11.17 -10.70 0.58
CA LEU A 87 -9.87 -10.47 -0.07
C LEU A 87 -8.76 -10.37 0.97
N ILE A 88 -9.03 -9.69 2.09
CA ILE A 88 -8.10 -9.62 3.23
C ILE A 88 -7.76 -11.02 3.73
N ASP A 89 -8.77 -11.85 4.00
CA ASP A 89 -8.57 -13.18 4.56
C ASP A 89 -7.76 -14.10 3.65
N LYS A 90 -7.85 -13.87 2.33
CA LYS A 90 -7.19 -14.67 1.28
C LYS A 90 -5.78 -14.18 0.93
N TYR A 91 -5.54 -12.87 0.92
CA TYR A 91 -4.32 -12.29 0.37
C TYR A 91 -3.49 -11.47 1.35
N TYR A 92 -4.07 -10.98 2.45
CA TYR A 92 -3.31 -10.21 3.42
C TYR A 92 -2.25 -11.12 4.09
N PRO A 93 -0.96 -10.75 4.08
CA PRO A 93 0.09 -11.54 4.71
C PRO A 93 -0.15 -11.59 6.22
N ARG A 94 -0.52 -12.76 6.73
CA ARG A 94 -0.48 -13.01 8.17
C ARG A 94 0.99 -13.07 8.53
N ALA A 95 1.42 -12.24 9.49
CA ALA A 95 2.79 -12.30 10.00
C ALA A 95 3.14 -13.77 10.22
N ALA A 96 4.21 -14.25 9.59
CA ALA A 96 4.77 -15.54 9.98
C ALA A 96 5.11 -15.38 11.46
N ALA A 97 4.41 -16.14 12.30
CA ALA A 97 4.61 -16.16 13.74
C ALA A 97 6.07 -16.52 14.07
#